data_AF-A0A9E4HQC2-F1
#
_entry.id   AF-A0A9E4HQC2-F1
#
_cell.length_a   1.000
_cell.length_b   1.000
_cell.length_c   1.000
_cell.angle_alpha   90.00
_cell.angle_beta   90.00
_cell.angle_gamma   90.00
#
_symmetry.space_group_name_H-M   'P 1'
#
loop_
_entity.id
_entity.type
_entity.pdbx_description
1 polymer ?
#
loop_
_entity_poly.entity_id
_entity_poly.type
_entity_poly.pdbx_seq_one_letter_code
_entity_poly.pdbx_strand_id
1 'polypeptide(L)'
;MLTADTVKELARAVGFDLCGIAPAEAFPELRFLDDWLARGYAGEMRYLARTARRRADVRRVVPSARSVIALGAVYNSDRPYSTEVNDPDAAQVSRYAWGEDYHDVLGRRMDALLERMRAAVAEPFEARCYVDTGPVQERVYAQYAGLGWIGKNTCLIHP
;
A
#
# COMPACT_ATOMS: atom_id res chain seq x y z
N MET A 1 5.69 10.86 -22.29
CA MET A 1 4.62 10.23 -21.47
C MET A 1 5.27 9.17 -20.58
N LEU A 2 4.93 9.10 -19.29
CA LEU A 2 5.44 8.05 -18.39
C LEU A 2 4.84 6.70 -18.79
N THR A 3 5.70 5.73 -19.12
CA THR A 3 5.26 4.36 -19.36
C THR A 3 5.27 3.56 -18.06
N ALA A 4 4.57 2.44 -18.04
CA ALA A 4 4.55 1.54 -16.89
C ALA A 4 5.95 1.02 -16.54
N ASP A 5 6.76 0.70 -17.55
CA ASP A 5 8.10 0.15 -17.36
C ASP A 5 9.05 1.18 -16.75
N THR A 6 9.02 2.43 -17.24
CA THR A 6 9.82 3.51 -16.65
C THR A 6 9.45 3.74 -15.18
N VAL A 7 8.15 3.72 -14.82
CA VAL A 7 7.73 3.87 -13.42
C VAL A 7 8.28 2.73 -12.55
N LYS A 8 8.23 1.48 -13.03
CA LYS A 8 8.76 0.32 -12.31
C LYS A 8 10.28 0.37 -12.13
N GLU A 9 11.00 0.82 -13.15
CA GLU A 9 12.45 1.03 -13.09
C GLU A 9 12.81 2.11 -12.06
N LEU A 10 12.12 3.24 -12.07
CA LEU A 10 12.31 4.31 -11.10
C LEU A 10 11.98 3.85 -9.67
N ALA A 11 10.90 3.09 -9.49
CA ALA A 11 10.51 2.54 -8.19
C ALA A 11 11.59 1.59 -7.63
N ARG A 12 12.14 0.70 -8.47
CA ARG A 12 13.26 -0.16 -8.09
C ARG A 12 14.50 0.66 -7.72
N ALA A 13 14.80 1.71 -8.48
CA ALA A 13 15.96 2.55 -8.24
C ALA A 13 15.90 3.33 -6.90
N VAL A 14 14.71 3.54 -6.34
CA VAL A 14 14.52 4.15 -5.01
C VAL A 14 14.28 3.12 -3.90
N GLY A 15 14.44 1.83 -4.20
CA GLY A 15 14.42 0.75 -3.21
C GLY A 15 13.05 0.12 -2.95
N PHE A 16 12.10 0.18 -3.88
CA PHE A 16 10.93 -0.72 -3.83
C PHE A 16 11.24 -2.04 -4.54
N ASP A 17 10.90 -3.14 -3.88
CA ASP A 17 11.07 -4.49 -4.43
C ASP A 17 9.97 -4.82 -5.46
N LEU A 18 8.76 -4.32 -5.21
CA LEU A 18 7.59 -4.53 -6.05
C LEU A 18 7.02 -3.19 -6.51
N CYS A 19 6.58 -3.14 -7.77
CA CYS A 19 5.86 -2.01 -8.34
C CYS A 19 4.87 -2.48 -9.39
N GLY A 20 3.61 -2.10 -9.23
CA GLY A 20 2.52 -2.41 -10.13
C GLY A 20 1.64 -1.21 -10.35
N ILE A 21 0.83 -1.25 -11.40
CA ILE A 21 -0.03 -0.13 -11.79
C ILE A 21 -1.43 -0.67 -12.03
N ALA A 22 -2.40 -0.17 -11.26
CA ALA A 22 -3.82 -0.44 -11.44
C ALA A 22 -4.51 0.79 -12.04
N PRO A 23 -5.60 0.61 -12.80
CA PRO A 23 -6.46 1.74 -13.17
C PRO A 23 -7.18 2.30 -11.92
N ALA A 24 -7.45 3.60 -11.91
CA ALA A 24 -8.24 4.25 -10.86
C ALA A 24 -9.75 4.00 -11.08
N GLU A 25 -10.14 2.73 -10.97
CA GLU A 25 -11.49 2.24 -11.24
C GLU A 25 -12.17 1.72 -9.96
N ALA A 26 -13.46 1.39 -10.10
CA ALA A 26 -14.21 0.72 -9.05
C ALA A 26 -13.97 -0.79 -9.16
N PHE A 27 -13.63 -1.41 -8.03
CA PHE A 27 -13.50 -2.86 -7.91
C PHE A 27 -14.55 -3.41 -6.95
N PRO A 28 -15.07 -4.64 -7.18
CA PRO A 28 -16.06 -5.26 -6.31
C PRO A 28 -15.68 -5.21 -4.82
N GLU A 29 -14.40 -5.48 -4.51
CA GLU A 29 -13.87 -5.55 -3.15
C GLU A 29 -13.90 -4.21 -2.43
N LEU A 30 -13.84 -3.08 -3.15
CA LEU A 30 -13.88 -1.75 -2.52
C LEU A 30 -15.19 -1.52 -1.76
N ARG A 31 -16.26 -2.19 -2.15
CA ARG A 31 -17.60 -2.07 -1.54
C ARG A 31 -17.73 -2.83 -0.23
N PHE A 32 -16.87 -3.82 0.04
CA PHE A 32 -16.98 -4.66 1.23
C PHE A 32 -16.75 -3.89 2.53
N LEU A 33 -16.05 -2.76 2.49
CA LEU A 33 -15.83 -1.92 3.66
C LEU A 33 -17.16 -1.46 4.28
N ASP A 34 -18.16 -1.08 3.47
CA ASP A 34 -19.43 -0.58 3.99
C ASP A 34 -20.20 -1.68 4.74
N ASP A 35 -20.27 -2.88 4.15
CA ASP A 35 -20.91 -4.04 4.79
C ASP A 35 -20.16 -4.47 6.06
N TRP A 36 -18.82 -4.44 6.03
CA TRP A 36 -17.97 -4.77 7.16
C TRP A 36 -18.13 -3.79 8.33
N LEU A 37 -18.24 -2.49 8.02
CA LEU A 37 -18.54 -1.44 9.01
C LEU A 37 -19.95 -1.58 9.58
N ALA A 38 -20.96 -1.88 8.75
CA ALA A 38 -22.34 -2.07 9.18
C ALA A 38 -22.50 -3.24 10.17
N ARG A 39 -21.63 -4.25 10.07
CA ARG A 39 -21.56 -5.39 10.98
C ARG A 39 -20.82 -5.09 12.29
N GLY A 40 -20.27 -3.89 12.46
CA GLY A 40 -19.55 -3.48 13.67
C GLY A 40 -18.16 -4.10 13.80
N TYR A 41 -17.59 -4.67 12.72
CA TYR A 41 -16.31 -5.36 12.77
C TYR A 41 -15.10 -4.42 12.96
N ALA A 42 -15.29 -3.10 12.88
CA ALA A 42 -14.26 -2.10 13.12
C ALA A 42 -13.80 -1.97 14.58
N GLY A 43 -14.57 -2.50 15.54
CA GLY A 43 -14.31 -2.27 16.96
C GLY A 43 -14.17 -0.76 17.25
N GLU A 44 -13.00 -0.36 17.75
CA GLU A 44 -12.72 1.03 18.11
C GLU A 44 -12.13 1.88 16.97
N MET A 45 -11.90 1.32 15.79
CA MET A 45 -11.30 1.99 14.62
C MET A 45 -12.26 2.98 13.95
N ARG A 46 -12.77 3.97 14.70
CA ARG A 46 -13.76 4.98 14.25
C ARG A 46 -13.30 5.76 13.02
N TYR A 47 -11.99 5.88 12.80
CA TYR A 47 -11.44 6.55 11.62
C TYR A 47 -11.79 5.84 10.31
N LEU A 48 -12.02 4.51 10.32
CA LEU A 48 -12.43 3.76 9.15
C LEU A 48 -13.81 4.21 8.67
N ALA A 49 -14.78 4.33 9.59
CA ALA A 49 -16.11 4.85 9.27
C ALA A 49 -16.07 6.31 8.78
N ARG A 50 -15.30 7.17 9.46
CA ARG A 50 -15.13 8.58 9.06
C ARG A 50 -14.56 8.75 7.65
N THR A 51 -13.73 7.81 7.20
CA THR A 51 -13.03 7.88 5.91
C THR A 51 -13.60 6.92 4.85
N ALA A 52 -14.62 6.12 5.17
CA ALA A 52 -15.20 5.10 4.29
C ALA A 52 -15.57 5.65 2.92
N ARG A 53 -16.24 6.81 2.89
CA ARG A 53 -16.59 7.49 1.64
C ARG A 53 -15.38 7.77 0.74
N ARG A 54 -14.23 8.14 1.31
CA ARG A 54 -12.99 8.37 0.55
C ARG A 54 -12.31 7.06 0.15
N ARG A 55 -12.35 6.04 1.02
CA ARG A 55 -11.80 4.68 0.77
C ARG A 55 -12.52 3.90 -0.33
N ALA A 56 -13.77 4.25 -0.61
CA ALA A 56 -14.56 3.60 -1.66
C ALA A 56 -14.09 3.93 -3.09
N ASP A 57 -13.39 5.05 -3.29
CA ASP A 57 -12.91 5.48 -4.62
C ASP A 57 -11.78 6.50 -4.46
N VAL A 58 -10.58 6.17 -4.95
CA VAL A 58 -9.40 7.06 -4.89
C VAL A 58 -9.62 8.40 -5.58
N ARG A 59 -10.54 8.47 -6.56
CA ARG A 59 -10.91 9.72 -7.24
C ARG A 59 -11.65 10.70 -6.33
N ARG A 60 -12.16 10.25 -5.19
CA ARG A 60 -12.72 11.14 -4.15
C ARG A 60 -11.63 11.88 -3.35
N VAL A 61 -10.39 11.46 -3.49
CA VAL A 61 -9.21 12.07 -2.88
C VAL A 61 -8.43 12.87 -3.90
N VAL A 62 -8.24 12.30 -5.10
CA VAL A 62 -7.55 12.93 -6.22
C VAL A 62 -8.47 12.83 -7.45
N PRO A 63 -9.32 13.84 -7.72
CA PRO A 63 -10.34 13.78 -8.78
C PRO A 63 -9.80 13.49 -10.18
N SER A 64 -8.56 13.88 -10.45
CA SER A 64 -7.85 13.66 -11.71
C SER A 64 -7.22 12.27 -11.84
N ALA A 65 -7.29 11.42 -10.80
CA ALA A 65 -6.59 10.14 -10.78
C ALA A 65 -7.04 9.21 -11.91
N ARG A 66 -6.07 8.73 -12.69
CA ARG A 66 -6.26 7.75 -13.77
C ARG A 66 -5.69 6.37 -13.42
N SER A 67 -4.70 6.33 -12.53
CA SER A 67 -4.02 5.12 -12.10
C SER A 67 -3.63 5.19 -10.63
N VAL A 68 -3.37 4.02 -10.05
CA VAL A 68 -2.79 3.83 -8.74
C VAL A 68 -1.49 3.04 -8.92
N ILE A 69 -0.38 3.58 -8.44
CA ILE A 69 0.90 2.88 -8.40
C ILE A 69 0.98 2.19 -7.04
N ALA A 70 0.94 0.86 -7.03
CA ALA A 70 1.09 0.06 -5.83
C ALA A 70 2.55 -0.37 -5.69
N LEU A 71 3.11 -0.14 -4.50
CA LEU A 71 4.52 -0.35 -4.19
C LEU A 71 4.64 -1.36 -3.04
N GLY A 72 5.66 -2.19 -3.07
CA GLY A 72 5.95 -3.17 -2.02
C GLY A 72 7.44 -3.20 -1.67
N ALA A 73 7.73 -3.41 -0.40
CA ALA A 73 9.08 -3.58 0.11
C ALA A 73 9.14 -4.83 1.01
N VAL A 74 10.20 -5.63 0.82
CA VAL A 74 10.47 -6.81 1.63
C VAL A 74 11.06 -6.35 2.96
N TYR A 75 10.38 -6.68 4.05
CA TYR A 75 10.81 -6.38 5.42
C TYR A 75 11.36 -7.62 6.14
N ASN A 76 11.65 -8.69 5.41
CA ASN A 76 12.23 -9.89 6.00
C ASN A 76 13.65 -9.60 6.49
N SER A 77 14.05 -10.25 7.59
CA SER A 77 15.36 -10.06 8.20
C SER A 77 15.96 -11.40 8.62
N ASP A 78 17.26 -11.39 8.94
CA ASP A 78 18.05 -12.52 9.42
C ASP A 78 17.68 -13.00 10.83
N ARG A 79 16.86 -12.23 11.55
CA ARG A 79 16.35 -12.60 12.87
C ARG A 79 15.35 -13.78 12.76
N PRO A 80 15.38 -14.70 13.74
CA PRO A 80 14.56 -15.92 13.72
C PRO A 80 13.07 -15.61 13.66
N TYR A 81 12.30 -16.52 13.06
CA TYR A 81 10.84 -16.47 13.10
C TYR A 81 10.33 -16.79 14.51
N SER A 82 9.15 -16.29 14.85
CA SER A 82 8.51 -16.60 16.12
C SER A 82 8.20 -18.09 16.30
N THR A 83 8.14 -18.87 15.21
CA THR A 83 7.97 -20.33 15.22
C THR A 83 9.27 -21.08 15.48
N GLU A 84 10.41 -20.40 15.47
CA GLU A 84 11.75 -20.98 15.69
C GLU A 84 12.28 -20.66 17.11
N VAL A 85 11.60 -19.78 17.84
CA VAL A 85 11.96 -19.38 19.20
C VAL A 85 11.07 -20.13 20.20
N ASN A 86 11.67 -21.05 20.96
CA ASN A 86 11.00 -21.82 22.02
C ASN A 86 11.47 -21.36 23.41
N ASP A 87 11.32 -20.07 23.69
CA ASP A 87 11.64 -19.49 25.00
C ASP A 87 10.34 -18.96 25.63
N PRO A 88 9.85 -19.59 26.73
CA PRO A 88 8.60 -19.18 27.38
C PRO A 88 8.68 -17.79 28.03
N ASP A 89 9.89 -17.28 28.28
CA ASP A 89 10.11 -15.97 28.89
C ASP A 89 10.30 -14.86 27.83
N ALA A 90 10.33 -15.21 26.54
CA ALA A 90 10.53 -14.27 25.45
C ALA A 90 9.20 -13.85 24.78
N ALA A 91 8.91 -12.54 24.81
CA ALA A 91 7.86 -11.95 23.99
C ALA A 91 8.38 -11.64 22.57
N GLN A 92 7.51 -11.80 21.57
CA GLN A 92 7.82 -11.49 20.17
C GLN A 92 7.02 -10.29 19.70
N VAL A 93 7.66 -9.40 18.95
CA VAL A 93 7.02 -8.27 18.28
C VAL A 93 6.84 -8.62 16.81
N SER A 94 5.72 -8.21 16.20
CA SER A 94 5.50 -8.41 14.76
C SER A 94 6.63 -7.82 13.92
N ARG A 95 7.06 -8.56 12.91
CA ARG A 95 8.26 -8.23 12.12
C ARG A 95 8.17 -6.88 11.39
N TYR A 96 6.98 -6.44 10.98
CA TYR A 96 6.79 -5.15 10.32
C TYR A 96 7.10 -3.95 11.24
N ALA A 97 7.15 -4.17 12.56
CA ALA A 97 7.44 -3.15 13.56
C ALA A 97 8.91 -3.21 14.04
N TRP A 98 9.79 -3.93 13.33
CA TRP A 98 11.20 -3.98 13.65
C TRP A 98 11.98 -2.91 12.89
N GLY A 99 12.86 -2.18 13.58
CA GLY A 99 13.72 -1.16 12.98
C GLY A 99 13.09 0.23 13.00
N GLU A 100 13.41 1.03 11.99
CA GLU A 100 12.81 2.36 11.79
C GLU A 100 11.34 2.22 11.34
N ASP A 101 10.49 3.19 11.69
CA ASP A 101 9.09 3.19 11.30
C ASP A 101 8.95 3.11 9.77
N TYR A 102 8.22 2.11 9.29
CA TYR A 102 8.02 1.89 7.86
C TYR A 102 7.31 3.08 7.18
N HIS A 103 6.53 3.86 7.92
CA HIS A 103 5.91 5.07 7.38
C HIS A 103 6.97 6.06 6.88
N ASP A 104 8.01 6.30 7.67
CA ASP A 104 9.08 7.24 7.34
C ASP A 104 9.98 6.68 6.23
N VAL A 105 10.35 5.39 6.34
CA VAL A 105 11.19 4.73 5.35
C VAL A 105 10.51 4.70 3.98
N LEU A 106 9.27 4.21 3.90
CA LEU A 106 8.55 4.12 2.62
C LEU A 106 8.13 5.51 2.12
N GLY A 107 7.79 6.44 3.02
CA GLY A 107 7.48 7.83 2.68
C GLY A 107 8.63 8.50 1.93
N ARG A 108 9.85 8.44 2.48
CA ARG A 108 11.05 8.99 1.81
C ARG A 108 11.31 8.35 0.44
N ARG A 109 11.09 7.03 0.30
CA ARG A 109 11.22 6.35 -1.00
C ARG A 109 10.14 6.80 -1.99
N MET A 110 8.90 7.00 -1.55
CA MET A 110 7.81 7.53 -2.40
C MET A 110 8.08 8.96 -2.86
N ASP A 111 8.61 9.82 -1.99
CA ASP A 111 8.98 11.19 -2.33
C ASP A 111 10.08 11.21 -3.41
N ALA A 112 11.12 10.39 -3.23
CA ALA A 112 12.19 10.23 -4.23
C ALA A 112 11.66 9.67 -5.56
N LEU A 113 10.71 8.72 -5.54
CA LEU A 113 10.05 8.22 -6.74
C LEU A 113 9.31 9.34 -7.47
N LEU A 114 8.51 10.12 -6.72
CA LEU A 114 7.71 11.20 -7.29
C LEU A 114 8.59 12.29 -7.90
N GLU A 115 9.69 12.65 -7.25
CA GLU A 115 10.68 13.57 -7.80
C GLU A 115 11.27 13.07 -9.12
N ARG A 116 11.70 11.79 -9.17
CA ARG A 116 12.25 11.19 -10.39
C ARG A 116 11.22 11.10 -11.52
N MET A 117 9.97 10.76 -11.20
CA MET A 117 8.89 10.75 -12.19
C MET A 117 8.63 12.14 -12.75
N ARG A 118 8.60 13.17 -11.90
CA ARG A 118 8.45 14.57 -12.34
C ARG A 118 9.61 15.04 -13.21
N ALA A 119 10.84 14.63 -12.89
CA ALA A 119 12.00 14.95 -13.73
C ALA A 119 11.99 14.22 -15.09
N ALA A 120 11.33 13.06 -15.18
CA ALA A 120 11.27 12.25 -16.39
C ALA A 120 10.21 12.70 -17.42
N VAL A 121 9.34 13.66 -17.10
CA VAL A 121 8.33 14.19 -18.04
C VAL A 121 8.26 15.71 -18.01
N ALA A 122 8.01 16.29 -19.19
CA ALA A 122 7.78 17.73 -19.32
C ALA A 122 6.37 18.15 -18.85
N GLU A 123 5.38 17.26 -19.00
CA GLU A 123 3.99 17.54 -18.64
C GLU A 123 3.79 17.36 -17.13
N PRO A 124 3.24 18.36 -16.43
CA PRO A 124 2.93 18.23 -15.02
C PRO A 124 1.78 17.24 -14.79
N PHE A 125 1.83 16.53 -13.67
CA PHE A 125 0.77 15.65 -13.22
C PHE A 125 0.50 15.80 -11.72
N GLU A 126 -0.74 15.53 -11.33
CA GLU A 126 -1.14 15.45 -9.93
C GLU A 126 -0.87 14.04 -9.39
N ALA A 127 -0.30 13.94 -8.21
CA ALA A 127 -0.09 12.67 -7.52
C ALA A 127 -0.19 12.89 -6.01
N ARG A 128 -0.59 11.83 -5.30
CA ARG A 128 -0.67 11.82 -3.84
C ARG A 128 -0.16 10.49 -3.30
N CYS A 129 0.79 10.57 -2.38
CA CYS A 129 1.42 9.42 -1.75
C CYS A 129 0.71 9.09 -0.43
N TYR A 130 0.59 7.80 -0.14
CA TYR A 130 0.06 7.28 1.12
C TYR A 130 0.84 6.03 1.51
N VAL A 131 1.06 5.90 2.81
CA VAL A 131 1.56 4.70 3.48
C VAL A 131 0.66 4.52 4.70
N ASP A 132 -0.27 3.56 4.67
CA ASP A 132 -1.23 3.13 5.72
C ASP A 132 -2.24 4.19 6.21
N THR A 133 -1.76 5.39 6.51
CA THR A 133 -2.48 6.55 7.05
C THR A 133 -3.52 7.14 6.08
N GLY A 134 -3.45 6.78 4.79
CA GLY A 134 -4.33 7.29 3.75
C GLY A 134 -5.70 6.63 3.69
N PRO A 135 -6.73 7.32 3.18
CA PRO A 135 -8.04 6.73 2.94
C PRO A 135 -8.06 5.94 1.61
N VAL A 136 -7.14 5.00 1.43
CA VAL A 136 -7.03 4.12 0.27
C VAL A 136 -7.12 2.67 0.73
N GLN A 137 -7.80 1.81 -0.04
CA GLN A 137 -7.81 0.37 0.20
C GLN A 137 -6.61 -0.26 -0.53
N GLU A 138 -5.42 -0.06 0.03
CA GLU A 138 -4.12 -0.37 -0.59
C GLU A 138 -4.03 -1.82 -1.09
N ARG A 139 -4.50 -2.79 -0.29
CA ARG A 139 -4.46 -4.21 -0.64
C ARG A 139 -5.31 -4.55 -1.87
N VAL A 140 -6.46 -3.89 -2.05
CA VAL A 140 -7.32 -4.07 -3.23
C VAL A 140 -6.60 -3.56 -4.47
N TYR A 141 -6.09 -2.32 -4.44
CA TYR A 141 -5.35 -1.78 -5.58
C TYR A 141 -4.07 -2.56 -5.87
N ALA A 142 -3.37 -3.06 -4.86
CA ALA A 142 -2.18 -3.90 -5.03
C ALA A 142 -2.51 -5.22 -5.75
N GLN A 143 -3.64 -5.86 -5.44
CA GLN A 143 -4.12 -7.04 -6.18
C GLN A 143 -4.34 -6.71 -7.66
N TYR A 144 -5.10 -5.64 -7.96
CA TYR A 144 -5.37 -5.21 -9.34
C TYR A 144 -4.14 -4.67 -10.08
N ALA A 145 -3.12 -4.22 -9.34
CA ALA A 145 -1.83 -3.81 -9.88
C ALA A 145 -0.91 -5.00 -10.16
N GLY A 146 -1.32 -6.23 -9.83
CA GLY A 146 -0.58 -7.45 -10.08
C GLY A 146 0.50 -7.77 -9.04
N LEU A 147 0.45 -7.16 -7.84
CA LEU A 147 1.41 -7.47 -6.77
C LEU A 147 1.10 -8.80 -6.07
N GLY A 148 -0.10 -9.37 -6.22
CA GLY A 148 -0.48 -10.59 -5.51
C GLY A 148 -1.99 -10.79 -5.42
N TRP A 149 -2.42 -11.60 -4.46
CA TRP A 149 -3.83 -11.82 -4.15
C TRP A 149 -4.12 -11.61 -2.66
N ILE A 150 -5.35 -11.26 -2.31
CA ILE A 150 -5.76 -11.15 -0.91
C ILE A 150 -6.08 -12.56 -0.37
N GLY A 151 -5.28 -13.02 0.61
CA GLY A 151 -5.45 -14.31 1.27
C GLY A 151 -6.63 -14.33 2.25
N LYS A 152 -6.98 -15.53 2.73
CA LYS A 152 -8.02 -15.70 3.78
C LYS A 152 -7.67 -15.00 5.10
N ASN A 153 -6.38 -14.75 5.34
CA ASN A 153 -5.87 -13.97 6.46
C ASN A 153 -5.96 -12.45 6.23
N THR A 154 -6.59 -12.01 5.13
CA THR A 154 -6.78 -10.60 4.71
C THR A 154 -5.52 -9.86 4.28
N CYS A 155 -4.35 -10.52 4.26
CA CYS A 155 -3.11 -9.95 3.76
C CYS A 155 -2.99 -10.13 2.25
N LEU A 156 -2.28 -9.21 1.59
CA LEU A 156 -1.81 -9.44 0.23
C LEU A 156 -0.66 -10.45 0.25
N ILE A 157 -0.71 -11.47 -0.61
CA ILE A 157 0.32 -12.50 -0.75
C ILE A 157 0.95 -12.38 -2.14
N HIS A 158 2.27 -12.22 -2.16
CA HIS A 158 3.09 -12.22 -3.39
C HIS A 158 3.60 -13.65 -3.66
N PRO A 159 3.55 -14.15 -4.91
CA PRO A 159 4.04 -15.49 -5.27
C PRO A 159 5.56 -15.64 -5.24
#